data_AF-A0A1V2I6Z9-F1
#
_entry.id   AF-A0A1V2I6Z9-F1
#
_cell.length_a   1.000
_cell.length_b   1.000
_cell.length_c   1.000
_cell.angle_alpha   90.00
_cell.angle_beta   90.00
_cell.angle_gamma   90.00
#
_symmetry.space_group_name_H-M   'P 1'
#
loop_
_entity.id
_entity.type
_entity.pdbx_description
1 polymer ?
#
loop_
_entity_poly.entity_id
_entity_poly.type
_entity_poly.pdbx_seq_one_letter_code
_entity_poly.pdbx_strand_id
1 'polypeptide(L)'
;MPFPFGRKRQAPNPQPATRQPSGPRPATRPVASTAPMAQVEKVVTAAAALRPVTDAELKAEFDGVRQVWGATRIIAVARDPLRARLTDVLASNLKEGFEIEVETTDDPLSFVMINCVNPRAGTWRPYRVARLVPTKEQPEERFGLYGHSSLYAHDAAVQYVETDTKSSGAVFHVHRGPNREAALAFLRERPVREKLVYQIVETPQGNVGRDLIYIFEEKDGKPIEYGVRPRLAQPRPSTTHCAWCGFYVAPLRVDVATSGPSTATVYLTVAEMKDKGNGFRCEKCALLQCVFCTDFPPTASVMGHPAPCGSCGADLAQSQLVQMRTTDR
;
A
#
# COMPACT_ATOMS: atom_id res chain seq x y z
N MET A 1 3.38 11.05 -20.80
CA MET A 1 4.18 12.19 -20.30
C MET A 1 5.26 11.62 -19.42
N PRO A 2 6.56 11.87 -19.66
CA PRO A 2 7.59 11.49 -18.72
C PRO A 2 7.35 12.25 -17.40
N PHE A 3 7.30 11.52 -16.29
CA PHE A 3 7.07 12.06 -14.96
C PHE A 3 8.20 13.05 -14.60
N PRO A 4 7.89 14.22 -14.03
CA PRO A 4 8.92 15.13 -13.56
C PRO A 4 9.42 14.65 -12.19
N PHE A 5 10.25 13.60 -12.15
CA PHE A 5 11.11 13.35 -11.00
C PHE A 5 12.32 14.27 -11.09
N GLY A 6 12.06 15.56 -10.84
CA GLY A 6 13.06 16.62 -10.80
C GLY A 6 13.68 16.74 -9.41
N ARG A 7 14.93 16.32 -9.31
CA ARG A 7 16.04 16.94 -8.56
C ARG A 7 15.73 17.46 -7.15
N LYS A 8 16.32 16.79 -6.15
CA LYS A 8 16.63 17.37 -4.84
C LYS A 8 17.23 18.77 -5.04
N ARG A 9 16.52 19.80 -4.60
CA ARG A 9 17.13 21.11 -4.34
C ARG A 9 18.17 20.90 -3.24
N GLN A 10 19.45 21.00 -3.62
CA GLN A 10 20.52 21.28 -2.65
C GLN A 10 20.22 22.64 -2.03
N ALA A 11 20.02 22.64 -0.71
CA ALA A 11 20.02 23.85 0.08
C ALA A 11 21.41 24.52 0.02
N PRO A 12 21.51 25.85 0.09
CA PRO A 12 22.78 26.56 0.10
C PRO A 12 23.63 26.17 1.32
N ASN A 13 24.93 26.05 1.06
CA ASN A 13 25.99 25.82 2.03
C ASN A 13 25.89 26.77 3.23
N PRO A 14 25.77 26.28 4.48
CA PRO A 14 26.05 27.08 5.66
C PRO A 14 27.56 27.35 5.75
N GLN A 15 27.92 28.60 6.05
CA GLN A 15 29.28 29.01 6.36
C GLN A 15 29.88 28.21 7.54
N PRO A 16 31.22 28.06 7.59
CA PRO A 16 31.90 27.23 8.58
C PRO A 16 31.76 27.81 10.00
N ALA A 17 31.08 27.06 10.86
CA ALA A 17 31.08 27.34 12.29
C ALA A 17 32.43 26.95 12.92
N THR A 18 32.90 27.86 13.77
CA THR A 18 34.14 27.87 14.54
C THR A 18 34.37 26.56 15.30
N ARG A 19 35.58 26.00 15.17
CA ARG A 19 36.06 24.82 15.93
C ARG A 19 36.00 25.09 17.44
N GLN A 20 35.17 24.32 18.16
CA GLN A 20 35.33 24.07 19.59
C GLN A 20 36.18 22.80 19.83
N PRO A 21 36.97 22.75 20.91
CA PRO A 21 37.87 21.64 21.22
C PRO A 21 37.13 20.33 21.52
N SER A 22 37.71 19.25 21.02
CA SER A 22 37.27 17.86 21.09
C SER A 22 37.11 17.35 22.52
N GLY A 23 35.86 17.17 22.96
CA GLY A 23 35.50 16.32 24.08
C GLY A 23 35.63 14.81 23.75
N PRO A 24 35.66 13.93 24.77
CA PRO A 24 35.92 12.51 24.60
C PRO A 24 34.86 11.83 23.71
N ARG A 25 35.35 11.00 22.79
CA ARG A 25 34.61 10.18 21.82
C ARG A 25 33.44 9.42 22.50
N PRO A 26 32.19 9.54 22.02
CA PRO A 26 31.12 8.63 22.44
C PRO A 26 31.41 7.22 21.95
N ALA A 27 31.00 6.27 22.80
CA ALA A 27 31.25 4.84 22.68
C ALA A 27 30.95 4.27 21.29
N THR A 28 31.78 3.31 20.93
CA THR A 28 31.63 2.34 19.84
C THR A 28 30.16 1.98 19.62
N ARG A 29 29.67 2.30 18.41
CA ARG A 29 28.36 1.87 17.92
C ARG A 29 28.29 0.33 18.02
N PRO A 30 27.34 -0.26 18.75
CA PRO A 30 27.30 -1.70 18.93
C PRO A 30 27.11 -2.36 17.56
N VAL A 31 27.98 -3.33 17.29
CA VAL A 31 27.84 -4.31 16.21
C VAL A 31 26.41 -4.84 16.27
N ALA A 32 25.73 -4.95 15.12
CA ALA A 32 24.38 -5.51 15.04
C ALA A 32 24.35 -6.84 15.79
N SER A 33 23.77 -6.80 16.99
CA SER A 33 23.82 -7.92 17.93
C SER A 33 23.03 -9.08 17.33
N THR A 34 23.61 -10.27 17.29
CA THR A 34 22.92 -11.53 16.98
C THR A 34 21.91 -11.94 18.07
N ALA A 35 21.80 -11.14 19.15
CA ALA A 35 20.89 -11.38 20.27
C ALA A 35 19.39 -11.57 19.94
N PRO A 36 18.79 -10.92 18.91
CA PRO A 36 17.37 -11.10 18.62
C PRO A 36 17.05 -12.56 18.25
N MET A 37 17.86 -13.18 17.40
CA MET A 37 17.60 -14.55 16.93
C MET A 37 17.71 -15.59 18.04
N ALA A 38 18.69 -15.43 18.94
CA ALA A 38 18.84 -16.35 20.08
C ALA A 38 17.62 -16.27 21.03
N GLN A 39 17.10 -15.07 21.29
CA GLN A 39 15.90 -14.89 22.10
C GLN A 39 14.65 -15.44 21.40
N VAL A 40 14.53 -15.26 20.09
CA VAL A 40 13.43 -15.84 19.30
C VAL A 40 13.45 -17.36 19.38
N GLU A 41 14.61 -18.01 19.20
CA GLU A 41 14.69 -19.47 19.32
C GLU A 41 14.41 -19.96 20.74
N LYS A 42 14.80 -19.20 21.77
CA LYS A 42 14.44 -19.49 23.17
C LYS A 42 12.92 -19.50 23.35
N VAL A 43 12.23 -18.47 22.85
CA VAL A 43 10.76 -18.37 22.94
C VAL A 43 10.08 -19.50 22.18
N VAL A 44 10.47 -19.75 20.92
CA VAL A 44 9.85 -20.78 20.08
C VAL A 44 10.06 -22.18 20.68
N THR A 45 11.25 -22.45 21.20
CA THR A 45 11.57 -23.73 21.86
C THR A 45 10.78 -23.91 23.15
N ALA A 46 10.73 -22.88 24.00
CA ALA A 46 9.95 -22.91 25.24
C ALA A 46 8.45 -23.09 24.94
N ALA A 47 7.93 -22.38 23.94
CA ALA A 47 6.52 -22.47 23.57
C ALA A 47 6.12 -23.85 23.06
N ALA A 48 7.00 -24.52 22.29
CA ALA A 48 6.75 -25.88 21.80
C ALA A 48 6.69 -26.92 22.94
N ALA A 49 7.35 -26.66 24.07
CA ALA A 49 7.34 -27.53 25.25
C ALA A 49 6.09 -27.36 26.14
N LEU A 50 5.27 -26.33 25.89
CA LEU A 50 4.07 -26.06 26.67
C LEU A 50 2.98 -27.11 26.41
N ARG A 51 2.12 -27.30 27.42
CA ARG A 51 0.84 -27.97 27.25
C ARG A 51 0.01 -27.19 26.21
N PRO A 52 -0.54 -27.86 25.18
CA PRO A 52 -1.45 -27.20 24.24
C PRO A 52 -2.70 -26.66 24.95
N VAL A 53 -3.15 -25.47 24.55
CA VAL A 53 -4.40 -24.86 25.00
C VAL A 53 -5.42 -24.82 23.88
N THR A 54 -6.69 -24.87 24.25
CA THR A 54 -7.82 -24.67 23.34
C THR A 54 -7.96 -23.20 22.97
N ASP A 55 -8.63 -22.91 21.86
CA ASP A 55 -8.95 -21.53 21.46
C ASP A 55 -9.79 -20.81 22.53
N ALA A 56 -10.64 -21.54 23.26
CA ALA A 56 -11.45 -21.00 24.34
C ALA A 56 -10.61 -20.57 25.55
N GLU A 57 -9.65 -21.40 25.99
CA GLU A 57 -8.71 -21.07 27.07
C GLU A 57 -7.84 -19.86 26.68
N LEU A 58 -7.32 -19.86 25.44
CA LEU A 58 -6.54 -18.75 24.91
C LEU A 58 -7.33 -17.45 24.88
N LYS A 59 -8.60 -17.52 24.45
CA LYS A 59 -9.49 -16.36 24.38
C LYS A 59 -9.85 -15.84 25.77
N ALA A 60 -10.14 -16.72 26.73
CA ALA A 60 -10.43 -16.32 28.11
C ALA A 60 -9.26 -15.56 28.72
N GLU A 61 -8.03 -16.04 28.51
CA GLU A 61 -6.82 -15.36 28.97
C GLU A 61 -6.64 -14.00 28.29
N PHE A 62 -6.77 -13.95 26.97
CA PHE A 62 -6.70 -12.70 26.20
C PHE A 62 -7.73 -11.67 26.69
N ASP A 63 -8.98 -12.08 26.92
CA ASP A 63 -10.04 -11.19 27.37
C ASP A 63 -9.74 -10.59 28.76
N GLY A 64 -9.03 -11.34 29.63
CA GLY A 64 -8.57 -10.87 30.93
C GLY A 64 -7.50 -9.76 30.86
N VAL A 65 -6.62 -9.80 29.86
CA VAL A 65 -5.46 -8.88 29.77
C VAL A 65 -5.56 -7.83 28.67
N ARG A 66 -6.50 -7.94 27.73
CA ARG A 66 -6.57 -7.09 26.53
C ARG A 66 -6.64 -5.59 26.84
N GLN A 67 -7.39 -5.20 27.86
CA GLN A 67 -7.58 -3.79 28.22
C GLN A 67 -6.32 -3.19 28.84
N VAL A 68 -5.55 -4.01 29.57
CA VAL A 68 -4.33 -3.57 30.28
C VAL A 68 -3.18 -3.38 29.30
N TRP A 69 -3.07 -4.25 28.30
CA TRP A 69 -1.93 -4.24 27.37
C TRP A 69 -2.22 -3.51 26.06
N GLY A 70 -3.48 -3.13 25.81
CA GLY A 70 -3.89 -2.60 24.51
C GLY A 70 -3.85 -3.66 23.41
N ALA A 71 -4.01 -4.94 23.77
CA ALA A 71 -4.05 -6.04 22.83
C ALA A 71 -5.39 -6.03 22.09
N THR A 72 -5.37 -6.08 20.75
CA THR A 72 -6.59 -5.96 19.94
C THR A 72 -7.06 -7.29 19.38
N ARG A 73 -6.17 -8.27 19.20
CA ARG A 73 -6.48 -9.59 18.64
C ARG A 73 -5.47 -10.66 19.05
N ILE A 74 -5.81 -11.91 18.76
CA ILE A 74 -4.90 -13.05 18.83
C ILE A 74 -4.41 -13.36 17.42
N ILE A 75 -3.10 -13.55 17.26
CA ILE A 75 -2.49 -14.02 16.02
C ILE A 75 -2.27 -15.52 16.15
N ALA A 76 -2.97 -16.33 15.35
CA ALA A 76 -2.76 -17.78 15.31
C ALA A 76 -1.94 -18.13 14.07
N VAL A 77 -0.74 -18.68 14.25
CA VAL A 77 0.24 -18.90 13.18
C VAL A 77 1.00 -20.21 13.34
N ALA A 78 1.53 -20.74 12.23
CA ALA A 78 2.49 -21.84 12.27
C ALA A 78 3.84 -21.39 12.86
N ARG A 79 4.74 -22.36 13.11
CA ARG A 79 6.05 -22.13 13.74
C ARG A 79 6.94 -21.11 13.02
N ASP A 80 7.10 -21.24 11.70
CA ASP A 80 8.01 -20.34 10.95
C ASP A 80 7.46 -18.90 10.85
N PRO A 81 6.16 -18.67 10.57
CA PRO A 81 5.60 -17.33 10.66
C PRO A 81 5.67 -16.73 12.08
N LEU A 82 5.54 -17.53 13.14
CA LEU A 82 5.77 -17.08 14.51
C LEU A 82 7.21 -16.56 14.69
N ARG A 83 8.20 -17.33 14.24
CA ARG A 83 9.62 -16.95 14.31
C ARG A 83 9.86 -15.61 13.62
N ALA A 84 9.40 -15.47 12.37
CA ALA A 84 9.54 -14.21 11.62
C ALA A 84 8.92 -13.03 12.38
N ARG A 85 7.71 -13.23 12.93
CA ARG A 85 6.99 -12.20 13.66
C ARG A 85 7.72 -11.74 14.92
N LEU A 86 8.20 -12.69 15.72
CA LEU A 86 8.95 -12.38 16.93
C LEU A 86 10.26 -11.68 16.58
N THR A 87 10.95 -12.10 15.52
CA THR A 87 12.17 -11.42 15.05
C THR A 87 11.91 -9.94 14.77
N ASP A 88 10.85 -9.63 14.01
CA ASP A 88 10.51 -8.24 13.66
C ASP A 88 10.19 -7.40 14.90
N VAL A 89 9.33 -7.92 15.78
CA VAL A 89 8.88 -7.21 16.99
C VAL A 89 10.04 -6.97 17.95
N LEU A 90 10.87 -7.99 18.20
CA LEU A 90 12.01 -7.88 19.11
C LEU A 90 13.10 -6.99 18.54
N ALA A 91 13.37 -7.05 17.23
CA ALA A 91 14.30 -6.14 16.58
C ALA A 91 13.84 -4.67 16.67
N SER A 92 12.53 -4.40 16.49
CA SER A 92 11.98 -3.05 16.66
C SER A 92 12.12 -2.56 18.10
N ASN A 93 11.74 -3.38 19.10
CA ASN A 93 11.87 -3.01 20.50
C ASN A 93 13.33 -2.74 20.90
N LEU A 94 14.28 -3.56 20.47
CA LEU A 94 15.71 -3.34 20.71
C LEU A 94 16.21 -2.03 20.09
N LYS A 95 15.76 -1.70 18.86
CA LYS A 95 16.09 -0.44 18.20
C LYS A 95 15.56 0.79 18.96
N GLU A 96 14.41 0.64 19.62
CA GLU A 96 13.80 1.65 20.48
C GLU A 96 14.42 1.70 21.90
N GLY A 97 15.40 0.84 22.19
CA GLY A 97 16.12 0.81 23.46
C GLY A 97 15.41 0.03 24.57
N PHE A 98 14.50 -0.88 24.21
CA PHE A 98 13.93 -1.84 25.17
C PHE A 98 14.92 -2.99 25.42
N GLU A 99 14.97 -3.44 26.65
CA GLU A 99 15.58 -4.69 27.09
C GLU A 99 14.54 -5.81 26.99
N ILE A 100 14.98 -7.03 26.68
CA ILE A 100 14.09 -8.18 26.48
C ILE A 100 14.34 -9.19 27.58
N GLU A 101 13.29 -9.50 28.32
CA GLU A 101 13.25 -10.57 29.30
C GLU A 101 12.23 -11.63 28.85
N VAL A 102 12.66 -12.89 28.83
CA VAL A 102 11.81 -14.04 28.47
C VAL A 102 11.58 -14.87 29.71
N GLU A 103 10.35 -14.82 30.20
CA GLU A 103 9.88 -15.53 31.37
C GLU A 103 9.03 -16.73 30.93
N THR A 104 9.44 -17.91 31.36
CA THR A 104 8.59 -19.09 31.39
C THR A 104 8.02 -19.15 32.79
N THR A 105 6.73 -18.87 32.93
CA THR A 105 6.08 -18.90 34.24
C THR A 105 5.88 -20.35 34.67
N ASP A 106 6.20 -20.69 35.92
CA ASP A 106 5.82 -21.98 36.55
C ASP A 106 4.31 -22.06 36.86
N ASP A 107 3.58 -20.99 36.54
CA ASP A 107 2.13 -20.82 36.66
C ASP A 107 1.38 -21.84 35.78
N PRO A 108 0.13 -22.27 36.12
CA PRO A 108 -0.59 -23.30 35.38
C PRO A 108 -1.03 -22.85 33.98
N LEU A 109 -0.80 -21.58 33.66
CA LEU A 109 -1.08 -20.98 32.36
C LEU A 109 0.06 -21.32 31.40
N SER A 110 -0.24 -22.18 30.43
CA SER A 110 0.69 -22.75 29.45
C SER A 110 1.13 -21.72 28.40
N PHE A 111 1.90 -20.70 28.81
CA PHE A 111 2.38 -19.60 27.95
C PHE A 111 3.86 -19.26 28.20
N VAL A 112 4.54 -18.75 27.17
CA VAL A 112 5.80 -18.02 27.30
C VAL A 112 5.48 -16.52 27.35
N MET A 113 6.00 -15.82 28.34
CA MET A 113 5.88 -14.37 28.47
C MET A 113 7.16 -13.69 28.01
N ILE A 114 7.01 -12.61 27.25
CA ILE A 114 8.12 -11.80 26.74
C ILE A 114 7.88 -10.37 27.22
N ASN A 115 8.71 -9.94 28.16
CA ASN A 115 8.66 -8.60 28.73
C ASN A 115 9.72 -7.74 28.03
N CYS A 116 9.27 -6.78 27.22
CA CYS A 116 10.16 -5.76 26.69
C CYS A 116 10.07 -4.51 27.57
N VAL A 117 11.14 -4.15 28.28
CA VAL A 117 11.16 -3.03 29.24
C VAL A 117 12.11 -1.94 28.76
N ASN A 118 11.65 -0.69 28.71
CA ASN A 118 12.51 0.46 28.44
C ASN A 118 12.93 1.09 29.77
N PRO A 119 14.15 0.87 30.26
CA PRO A 119 14.57 1.35 31.58
C PRO A 119 14.65 2.87 31.66
N ARG A 120 14.80 3.56 30.52
CA ARG A 120 14.88 5.03 30.47
C ARG A 120 13.51 5.68 30.56
N ALA A 121 12.51 5.07 29.92
CA ALA A 121 11.15 5.59 29.87
C ALA A 121 10.23 5.02 30.95
N GLY A 122 10.65 3.96 31.65
CA GLY A 122 9.80 3.22 32.58
C GLY A 122 8.58 2.58 31.89
N THR A 123 8.66 2.36 30.57
CA THR A 123 7.58 1.76 29.79
C THR A 123 7.87 0.29 29.54
N TRP A 124 6.82 -0.52 29.41
CA TRP A 124 6.95 -1.95 29.17
C TRP A 124 5.93 -2.40 28.11
N ARG A 125 6.30 -3.42 27.33
CA ARG A 125 5.50 -4.00 26.25
C ARG A 125 5.49 -5.53 26.41
N PRO A 126 4.45 -6.10 27.05
CA PRO A 126 4.35 -7.54 27.22
C PRO A 126 3.83 -8.23 25.96
N TYR A 127 4.33 -9.43 25.70
CA TYR A 127 3.81 -10.37 24.69
C TYR A 127 3.70 -11.76 25.28
N ARG A 128 2.76 -12.56 24.78
CA ARG A 128 2.56 -13.96 25.19
C ARG A 128 2.45 -14.88 23.99
N VAL A 129 3.03 -16.07 24.13
CA VAL A 129 2.98 -17.15 23.14
C VAL A 129 2.43 -18.41 23.79
N ALA A 130 1.39 -18.99 23.19
CA ALA A 130 0.77 -20.25 23.61
C ALA A 130 0.90 -21.30 22.51
N ARG A 131 0.95 -22.57 22.88
CA ARG A 131 0.81 -23.69 21.93
C ARG A 131 -0.67 -24.05 21.80
N LEU A 132 -1.17 -24.21 20.58
CA LEU A 132 -2.58 -24.53 20.33
C LEU A 132 -2.80 -26.02 20.11
N VAL A 133 -3.97 -26.51 20.51
CA VAL A 133 -4.43 -27.86 20.16
C VAL A 133 -4.66 -27.95 18.64
N PRO A 134 -4.02 -28.89 17.92
CA PRO A 134 -4.29 -29.11 16.51
C PRO A 134 -5.76 -29.50 16.28
N THR A 135 -6.35 -29.00 15.20
CA THR A 135 -7.74 -29.31 14.84
C THR A 135 -7.77 -30.27 13.65
N LYS A 136 -8.95 -30.80 13.30
CA LYS A 136 -9.07 -31.64 12.10
C LYS A 136 -8.82 -30.83 10.82
N GLU A 137 -9.24 -29.57 10.84
CA GLU A 137 -9.11 -28.62 9.73
C GLU A 137 -7.68 -28.08 9.60
N GLN A 138 -6.93 -28.05 10.72
CA GLN A 138 -5.55 -27.57 10.81
C GLN A 138 -4.73 -28.54 11.68
N PRO A 139 -4.25 -29.64 11.10
CA PRO A 139 -3.52 -30.68 11.83
C PRO A 139 -2.09 -30.26 12.19
N GLU A 140 -1.58 -29.17 11.61
CA GLU A 140 -0.25 -28.65 11.89
C GLU A 140 -0.14 -28.00 13.28
N GLU A 141 1.08 -27.97 13.81
CA GLU A 141 1.36 -27.27 15.06
C GLU A 141 1.21 -25.75 14.88
N ARG A 142 0.35 -25.14 15.70
CA ARG A 142 0.05 -23.71 15.68
C ARG A 142 0.31 -23.07 17.04
N PHE A 143 0.55 -21.78 17.01
CA PHE A 143 0.84 -20.96 18.17
C PHE A 143 -0.05 -19.72 18.18
N GLY A 144 -0.56 -19.38 19.36
CA GLY A 144 -1.27 -18.14 19.62
C GLY A 144 -0.31 -17.08 20.15
N LEU A 145 -0.25 -15.91 19.50
CA LEU A 145 0.57 -14.76 19.88
C LEU A 145 -0.31 -13.52 20.09
N TYR A 146 -0.21 -12.88 21.25
CA TYR A 146 -0.90 -11.62 21.58
C TYR A 146 -0.07 -10.79 22.55
N GLY A 147 -0.34 -9.49 22.66
CA GLY A 147 0.45 -8.59 23.51
C GLY A 147 0.16 -7.12 23.28
N HIS A 148 1.14 -6.26 23.60
CA HIS A 148 1.01 -4.81 23.46
C HIS A 148 0.63 -4.38 22.03
N SER A 149 -0.05 -3.24 21.88
CA SER A 149 -0.54 -2.72 20.60
C SER A 149 0.51 -2.64 19.48
N SER A 150 1.79 -2.46 19.85
CA SER A 150 2.95 -2.49 18.95
C SER A 150 3.15 -3.82 18.22
N LEU A 151 2.72 -4.95 18.80
CA LEU A 151 2.70 -6.26 18.12
C LEU A 151 1.92 -6.20 16.80
N TYR A 152 0.87 -5.39 16.79
CA TYR A 152 -0.06 -5.25 15.67
C TYR A 152 0.27 -4.06 14.77
N ALA A 153 1.31 -3.28 15.07
CA ALA A 153 1.74 -2.19 14.18
C ALA A 153 2.07 -2.71 12.77
N HIS A 154 2.54 -3.96 12.68
CA HIS A 154 2.81 -4.67 11.43
C HIS A 154 1.65 -5.55 10.94
N ASP A 155 0.46 -5.42 11.53
CA ASP A 155 -0.72 -6.25 11.24
C ASP A 155 -2.01 -5.47 11.05
N ALA A 156 -2.00 -4.21 11.49
CA ALA A 156 -3.13 -3.32 11.35
C ALA A 156 -3.35 -3.08 9.86
N ALA A 157 -4.60 -3.25 9.44
CA ALA A 157 -5.08 -2.88 8.13
C ALA A 157 -4.54 -1.50 7.72
N VAL A 158 -4.41 -1.28 6.42
CA VAL A 158 -3.89 -0.01 5.89
C VAL A 158 -4.65 1.17 6.52
N GLN A 159 -3.93 1.99 7.28
CA GLN A 159 -4.49 3.13 8.02
C GLN A 159 -4.32 4.39 7.19
N TYR A 160 -5.34 5.23 7.14
CA TYR A 160 -5.20 6.57 6.59
C TYR A 160 -4.38 7.44 7.53
N VAL A 161 -3.41 8.17 6.96
CA VAL A 161 -2.49 9.03 7.70
C VAL A 161 -2.85 10.49 7.45
N GLU A 162 -2.79 10.93 6.19
CA GLU A 162 -2.92 12.34 5.84
C GLU A 162 -3.32 12.56 4.38
N THR A 163 -3.68 13.80 4.06
CA THR A 163 -3.84 14.28 2.69
C THR A 163 -2.86 15.41 2.44
N ASP A 164 -2.03 15.27 1.42
CA ASP A 164 -1.09 16.28 0.96
C ASP A 164 -1.55 16.83 -0.40
N THR A 165 -1.70 18.15 -0.49
CA THR A 165 -2.10 18.84 -1.71
C THR A 165 -0.96 19.70 -2.22
N LYS A 166 -0.45 19.39 -3.42
CA LYS A 166 0.64 20.14 -4.06
C LYS A 166 0.11 21.37 -4.77
N SER A 167 0.99 22.36 -5.00
CA SER A 167 0.67 23.58 -5.77
C SER A 167 0.24 23.31 -7.21
N SER A 168 0.54 22.13 -7.76
CA SER A 168 0.06 21.66 -9.06
C SER A 168 -1.43 21.24 -9.05
N GLY A 169 -2.08 21.25 -7.89
CA GLY A 169 -3.43 20.72 -7.69
C GLY A 169 -3.50 19.20 -7.53
N ALA A 170 -2.35 18.52 -7.48
CA ALA A 170 -2.31 17.08 -7.19
C ALA A 170 -2.60 16.81 -5.71
N VAL A 171 -3.50 15.86 -5.45
CA VAL A 171 -3.94 15.44 -4.11
C VAL A 171 -3.45 14.02 -3.84
N PHE A 172 -2.70 13.85 -2.77
CA PHE A 172 -2.15 12.58 -2.32
C PHE A 172 -2.83 12.17 -1.02
N HIS A 173 -3.58 11.08 -1.05
CA HIS A 173 -4.07 10.43 0.17
C HIS A 173 -3.01 9.43 0.61
N VAL A 174 -2.31 9.73 1.70
CA VAL A 174 -1.24 8.90 2.24
C VAL A 174 -1.79 7.99 3.32
N HIS A 175 -1.46 6.71 3.17
CA HIS A 175 -1.82 5.64 4.06
C HIS A 175 -0.57 4.89 4.51
N ARG A 176 -0.66 4.13 5.59
CA ARG A 176 0.41 3.23 6.06
C ARG A 176 -0.11 1.81 6.13
N GLY A 177 0.61 0.90 5.47
CA GLY A 177 0.32 -0.51 5.41
C GLY A 177 1.36 -1.37 6.12
N PRO A 178 0.96 -2.55 6.61
CA PRO A 178 1.85 -3.43 7.36
C PRO A 178 2.94 -4.07 6.48
N ASN A 179 2.58 -4.37 5.24
CA ASN A 179 3.46 -4.94 4.24
C ASN A 179 2.95 -4.60 2.84
N ARG A 180 3.79 -4.91 1.84
CA ARG A 180 3.48 -4.68 0.43
C ARG A 180 2.21 -5.39 -0.06
N GLU A 181 1.94 -6.60 0.40
CA GLU A 181 0.76 -7.38 -0.03
C GLU A 181 -0.55 -6.70 0.43
N ALA A 182 -0.61 -6.30 1.70
CA ALA A 182 -1.74 -5.57 2.26
C ALA A 182 -1.94 -4.21 1.57
N ALA A 183 -0.86 -3.53 1.21
CA ALA A 183 -0.92 -2.30 0.45
C ALA A 183 -1.52 -2.50 -0.95
N LEU A 184 -1.09 -3.53 -1.69
CA LEU A 184 -1.64 -3.86 -2.99
C LEU A 184 -3.12 -4.26 -2.90
N ALA A 185 -3.50 -5.09 -1.92
CA ALA A 185 -4.89 -5.46 -1.69
C ALA A 185 -5.78 -4.22 -1.44
N PHE A 186 -5.33 -3.33 -0.54
CA PHE A 186 -6.01 -2.08 -0.25
C PHE A 186 -6.17 -1.19 -1.50
N LEU A 187 -5.10 -1.03 -2.28
CA LEU A 187 -5.14 -0.20 -3.49
C LEU A 187 -6.04 -0.81 -4.56
N ARG A 188 -6.12 -2.14 -4.68
CA ARG A 188 -7.02 -2.82 -5.64
C ARG A 188 -8.49 -2.52 -5.38
N GLU A 189 -8.89 -2.51 -4.11
CA GLU A 189 -10.26 -2.25 -3.66
C GLU A 189 -10.68 -0.77 -3.72
N ARG A 190 -9.71 0.15 -3.78
CA ARG A 190 -9.96 1.59 -3.73
C ARG A 190 -9.59 2.28 -5.04
N PRO A 191 -10.44 2.19 -6.08
CA PRO A 191 -10.17 2.85 -7.34
C PRO A 191 -10.12 4.37 -7.20
N VAL A 192 -9.12 5.00 -7.80
CA VAL A 192 -9.07 6.44 -8.01
C VAL A 192 -9.83 6.79 -9.29
N ARG A 193 -10.86 7.64 -9.17
CA ARG A 193 -11.70 8.04 -10.30
C ARG A 193 -11.38 9.43 -10.85
N GLU A 194 -10.73 10.26 -10.06
CA GLU A 194 -10.46 11.65 -10.40
C GLU A 194 -9.06 11.85 -10.95
N LYS A 195 -8.90 12.89 -11.77
CA LYS A 195 -7.61 13.30 -12.30
C LYS A 195 -6.76 13.93 -11.18
N LEU A 196 -5.45 13.67 -11.19
CA LEU A 196 -4.48 14.22 -10.22
C LEU A 196 -4.74 13.84 -8.77
N VAL A 197 -5.56 12.81 -8.52
CA VAL A 197 -5.69 12.19 -7.20
C VAL A 197 -4.81 10.93 -7.18
N TYR A 198 -4.16 10.69 -6.05
CA TYR A 198 -3.28 9.54 -5.84
C TYR A 198 -3.57 8.94 -4.47
N GLN A 199 -3.52 7.62 -4.36
CA GLN A 199 -3.47 6.92 -3.07
C GLN A 199 -2.08 6.32 -2.92
N ILE A 200 -1.36 6.73 -1.88
CA ILE A 200 -0.02 6.21 -1.57
C ILE A 200 -0.12 5.38 -0.30
N VAL A 201 0.42 4.16 -0.31
CA VAL A 201 0.52 3.32 0.88
C VAL A 201 2.01 3.12 1.19
N GLU A 202 2.44 3.70 2.30
CA GLU A 202 3.78 3.52 2.83
C GLU A 202 3.89 2.16 3.52
N THR A 203 4.94 1.39 3.21
CA THR A 203 5.22 0.11 3.86
C THR A 203 6.70 -0.02 4.19
N PRO A 204 7.10 -0.91 5.12
CA PRO A 204 8.51 -1.16 5.40
C PRO A 204 9.34 -1.61 4.18
N GLN A 205 8.70 -2.28 3.21
CA GLN A 205 9.34 -2.76 1.98
C GLN A 205 9.43 -1.69 0.87
N GLY A 206 8.83 -0.52 1.08
CA GLY A 206 8.73 0.56 0.10
C GLY A 206 7.29 1.01 -0.12
N ASN A 207 7.15 2.15 -0.79
CA ASN A 207 5.86 2.79 -0.98
C ASN A 207 5.26 2.40 -2.34
N VAL A 208 3.97 2.06 -2.33
CA VAL A 208 3.22 1.77 -3.54
C VAL A 208 2.10 2.79 -3.70
N GLY A 209 1.89 3.24 -4.93
CA GLY A 209 0.88 4.22 -5.28
C GLY A 209 -0.20 3.64 -6.18
N ARG A 210 -1.37 4.26 -6.18
CA ARG A 210 -2.41 4.09 -7.20
C ARG A 210 -2.83 5.44 -7.73
N ASP A 211 -2.91 5.53 -9.05
CA ASP A 211 -3.53 6.65 -9.76
C ASP A 211 -4.79 6.18 -10.52
N LEU A 212 -5.24 7.01 -11.45
CA LEU A 212 -6.39 6.77 -12.31
C LEU A 212 -6.26 5.50 -13.17
N ILE A 213 -5.05 5.04 -13.47
CA ILE A 213 -4.74 4.03 -14.49
C ILE A 213 -4.03 2.82 -13.88
N TYR A 214 -3.03 3.02 -13.03
CA TYR A 214 -2.13 1.99 -12.54
C TYR A 214 -2.05 1.94 -11.03
N ILE A 215 -1.64 0.77 -10.54
CA ILE A 215 -0.87 0.65 -9.31
C ILE A 215 0.61 0.69 -9.71
N PHE A 216 1.43 1.48 -9.03
CA PHE A 216 2.82 1.77 -9.38
C PHE A 216 3.74 1.83 -8.15
N GLU A 217 5.05 1.70 -8.39
CA GLU A 217 6.09 1.95 -7.37
C GLU A 217 6.30 3.46 -7.19
N GLU A 218 6.16 3.99 -5.98
CA GLU A 218 6.28 5.44 -5.77
C GLU A 218 7.68 5.98 -6.11
N LYS A 219 8.71 5.18 -5.85
CA LYS A 219 10.12 5.56 -5.99
C LYS A 219 10.50 6.00 -7.42
N ASP A 220 10.00 5.30 -8.42
CA ASP A 220 10.38 5.49 -9.83
C ASP A 220 9.17 5.62 -10.77
N GLY A 221 7.95 5.52 -10.24
CA GLY A 221 6.72 5.56 -11.03
C GLY A 221 6.51 4.33 -11.90
N LYS A 222 7.26 3.24 -11.68
CA LYS A 222 7.16 2.05 -12.52
C LYS A 222 5.78 1.39 -12.34
N PRO A 223 5.04 1.12 -13.43
CA PRO A 223 3.74 0.46 -13.33
C PRO A 223 3.92 -0.99 -12.85
N ILE A 224 3.08 -1.40 -11.91
CA ILE A 224 2.98 -2.76 -11.38
C ILE A 224 1.86 -3.51 -12.13
N GLU A 225 0.65 -2.94 -12.13
CA GLU A 225 -0.52 -3.49 -12.82
C GLU A 225 -1.53 -2.39 -13.18
N TYR A 226 -2.42 -2.68 -14.15
CA TYR A 226 -3.56 -1.82 -14.44
C TYR A 226 -4.60 -1.94 -13.33
N GLY A 227 -5.13 -0.81 -12.88
CA GLY A 227 -6.23 -0.79 -11.93
C GLY A 227 -7.52 -1.31 -12.55
N VAL A 228 -8.20 -2.23 -11.85
CA VAL A 228 -9.56 -2.65 -12.23
C VAL A 228 -10.51 -1.45 -12.14
N ARG A 229 -11.41 -1.32 -13.12
CA ARG A 229 -12.44 -0.27 -13.19
C ARG A 229 -13.83 -0.88 -13.03
N PRO A 230 -14.40 -0.90 -11.81
CA PRO A 230 -15.75 -1.41 -11.59
C PRO A 230 -16.78 -0.67 -12.46
N ARG A 231 -17.67 -1.41 -13.12
CA ARG A 231 -18.79 -0.82 -13.86
C ARG A 231 -19.84 -0.28 -12.88
N LEU A 232 -20.47 0.84 -13.25
CA LEU A 232 -21.65 1.38 -12.60
C LEU A 232 -22.86 0.51 -12.93
N ALA A 233 -23.84 0.48 -12.03
CA ALA A 233 -25.10 -0.25 -12.26
C ALA A 233 -25.87 0.27 -13.49
N GLN A 234 -25.74 1.57 -13.78
CA GLN A 234 -26.36 2.21 -14.93
C GLN A 234 -25.42 3.28 -15.51
N PRO A 235 -25.43 3.49 -16.83
CA PRO A 235 -24.63 4.53 -17.46
C PRO A 235 -25.08 5.92 -17.00
N ARG A 236 -24.14 6.79 -16.67
CA ARG A 236 -24.40 8.19 -16.27
C ARG A 236 -23.76 9.17 -17.26
N PRO A 237 -24.53 10.04 -17.93
CA PRO A 237 -23.95 11.06 -18.80
C PRO A 237 -22.93 11.93 -18.06
N SER A 238 -21.76 12.11 -18.67
CA SER A 238 -20.73 13.04 -18.19
C SER A 238 -19.87 13.50 -19.37
N THR A 239 -19.41 14.73 -19.31
CA THR A 239 -18.49 15.32 -20.29
C THR A 239 -17.03 15.05 -19.97
N THR A 240 -16.73 14.60 -18.74
CA THR A 240 -15.36 14.40 -18.23
C THR A 240 -15.09 13.00 -17.68
N HIS A 241 -16.13 12.20 -17.47
CA HIS A 241 -16.03 10.86 -16.91
C HIS A 241 -16.71 9.82 -17.80
N CYS A 242 -16.19 8.60 -17.79
CA CYS A 242 -16.77 7.47 -18.49
C CYS A 242 -18.17 7.20 -17.93
N ALA A 243 -19.17 7.15 -18.81
CA ALA A 243 -20.54 6.88 -18.44
C ALA A 243 -20.71 5.52 -17.75
N TRP A 244 -19.85 4.55 -18.04
CA TRP A 244 -19.96 3.16 -17.58
C TRP A 244 -19.22 2.85 -16.30
N CYS A 245 -18.13 3.55 -15.97
CA CYS A 245 -17.35 3.27 -14.76
C CYS A 245 -17.16 4.50 -13.87
N GLY A 246 -17.52 5.69 -14.35
CA GLY A 246 -17.37 6.95 -13.63
C GLY A 246 -15.92 7.39 -13.44
N PHE A 247 -14.95 6.79 -14.15
CA PHE A 247 -13.56 7.24 -14.12
C PHE A 247 -13.37 8.42 -15.06
N TYR A 248 -12.52 9.37 -14.67
CA TYR A 248 -12.09 10.45 -15.53
C TYR A 248 -11.56 9.92 -16.87
N VAL A 249 -11.93 10.60 -17.95
CA VAL A 249 -11.46 10.33 -19.30
C VAL A 249 -10.68 11.56 -19.77
N ALA A 250 -9.39 11.37 -19.98
CA ALA A 250 -8.55 12.44 -20.47
C ALA A 250 -8.96 12.81 -21.90
N PRO A 251 -9.18 14.11 -22.19
CA PRO A 251 -9.36 14.54 -23.57
C PRO A 251 -8.10 14.19 -24.35
N LEU A 252 -8.24 13.75 -25.62
CA LEU A 252 -7.06 13.56 -26.42
C LEU A 252 -6.44 14.93 -26.68
N ARG A 253 -5.18 15.06 -26.29
CA ARG A 253 -4.35 16.21 -26.63
C ARG A 253 -3.44 15.78 -27.75
N VAL A 254 -3.60 16.43 -28.89
CA VAL A 254 -2.72 16.30 -30.04
C VAL A 254 -1.98 17.62 -30.13
N ASP A 255 -0.67 17.59 -29.95
CA ASP A 255 0.16 18.75 -30.22
C ASP A 255 0.31 18.84 -31.73
N VAL A 256 -0.54 19.65 -32.36
CA VAL A 256 -0.53 19.89 -33.79
C VAL A 256 0.22 21.20 -34.03
N ALA A 257 1.47 21.09 -34.49
CA ALA A 257 2.20 22.25 -34.99
C ALA A 257 1.74 22.56 -36.41
N THR A 258 0.67 23.34 -36.58
CA THR A 258 0.19 23.73 -37.92
C THR A 258 0.19 25.24 -38.08
N SER A 259 0.91 25.71 -39.09
CA SER A 259 0.72 27.04 -39.67
C SER A 259 -0.46 26.98 -40.66
N GLY A 260 -1.69 27.01 -40.14
CA GLY A 260 -2.92 27.08 -40.95
C GLY A 260 -3.95 25.97 -40.69
N PRO A 261 -5.15 26.08 -41.29
CA PRO A 261 -6.22 25.10 -41.14
C PRO A 261 -5.80 23.78 -41.78
N SER A 262 -5.54 22.78 -40.93
CA SER A 262 -5.08 21.45 -41.35
C SER A 262 -5.90 20.39 -40.64
N THR A 263 -6.27 19.34 -41.35
CA THR A 263 -6.82 18.12 -40.74
C THR A 263 -5.66 17.21 -40.34
N ALA A 264 -5.45 16.99 -39.06
CA ALA A 264 -4.47 16.03 -38.56
C ALA A 264 -5.16 14.69 -38.25
N THR A 265 -4.68 13.60 -38.84
CA THR A 265 -5.09 12.24 -38.46
C THR A 265 -4.08 11.70 -37.46
N VAL A 266 -4.54 11.29 -36.28
CA VAL A 266 -3.67 10.79 -35.20
C VAL A 266 -3.95 9.32 -34.98
N TYR A 267 -2.89 8.52 -35.11
CA TYR A 267 -2.93 7.10 -34.87
C TYR A 267 -2.51 6.82 -33.43
N LEU A 268 -3.43 6.26 -32.64
CA LEU A 268 -3.14 5.75 -31.30
C LEU A 268 -3.56 4.29 -31.24
N THR A 269 -2.69 3.47 -30.67
CA THR A 269 -3.01 2.11 -30.28
C THR A 269 -3.91 2.09 -29.05
N VAL A 270 -4.66 1.00 -28.85
CA VAL A 270 -5.45 0.79 -27.62
C VAL A 270 -4.57 0.88 -26.37
N ALA A 271 -3.33 0.39 -26.45
CA ALA A 271 -2.36 0.48 -25.36
C ALA A 271 -2.02 1.94 -25.01
N GLU A 272 -1.69 2.77 -26.01
CA GLU A 272 -1.41 4.20 -25.79
C GLU A 272 -2.62 4.95 -25.25
N MET A 273 -3.84 4.61 -25.72
CA MET A 273 -5.07 5.20 -25.18
C MET A 273 -5.28 4.80 -23.72
N LYS A 274 -5.00 3.55 -23.35
CA LYS A 274 -5.07 3.07 -21.96
C LYS A 274 -4.09 3.84 -21.08
N ASP A 275 -2.86 3.96 -21.55
CA ASP A 275 -1.77 4.61 -20.81
C ASP A 275 -1.97 6.11 -20.63
N LYS A 276 -2.68 6.76 -21.55
CA LYS A 276 -3.05 8.17 -21.45
C LYS A 276 -4.41 8.41 -20.78
N GLY A 277 -5.14 7.35 -20.43
CA GLY A 277 -6.48 7.43 -19.83
C GLY A 277 -7.54 8.02 -20.78
N ASN A 278 -7.38 7.83 -22.08
CA ASN A 278 -8.30 8.35 -23.10
C ASN A 278 -9.59 7.52 -23.24
N GLY A 279 -10.49 8.01 -24.08
CA GLY A 279 -11.77 7.39 -24.38
C GLY A 279 -12.42 7.96 -25.63
N PHE A 280 -13.67 7.58 -25.84
CA PHE A 280 -14.47 7.88 -27.02
C PHE A 280 -15.76 8.57 -26.62
N ARG A 281 -16.22 9.52 -27.43
CA ARG A 281 -17.54 10.13 -27.27
C ARG A 281 -18.44 9.65 -28.40
N CYS A 282 -19.60 9.10 -28.06
CA CYS A 282 -20.58 8.69 -29.06
C CYS A 282 -21.26 9.94 -29.65
N GLU A 283 -21.26 10.12 -30.96
CA GLU A 283 -21.95 11.25 -31.61
C GLU A 283 -23.48 11.16 -31.46
N LYS A 284 -24.03 9.94 -31.46
CA LYS A 284 -25.49 9.72 -31.41
C LYS A 284 -26.10 10.01 -30.04
N CYS A 285 -25.47 9.55 -28.96
CA CYS A 285 -26.01 9.68 -27.60
C CYS A 285 -25.19 10.61 -26.70
N ALA A 286 -24.12 11.23 -27.23
CA ALA A 286 -23.20 12.12 -26.53
C ALA A 286 -22.45 11.53 -25.32
N LEU A 287 -22.65 10.24 -24.99
CA LEU A 287 -22.00 9.58 -23.85
C LEU A 287 -20.50 9.38 -24.09
N LEU A 288 -19.73 9.55 -23.02
CA LEU A 288 -18.29 9.32 -22.99
C LEU A 288 -17.99 7.90 -22.48
N GLN A 289 -17.12 7.16 -23.15
CA GLN A 289 -16.73 5.78 -22.80
C GLN A 289 -15.21 5.66 -22.77
N CYS A 290 -14.62 5.27 -21.64
CA CYS A 290 -13.18 5.06 -21.58
C CYS A 290 -12.77 3.80 -22.35
N VAL A 291 -11.52 3.76 -22.80
CA VAL A 291 -10.96 2.62 -23.54
C VAL A 291 -10.96 1.30 -22.75
N PHE A 292 -11.05 1.37 -21.41
CA PHE A 292 -11.17 0.18 -20.55
C PHE A 292 -12.59 -0.42 -20.54
N CYS A 293 -13.61 0.38 -20.87
CA CYS A 293 -15.00 -0.06 -20.95
C CYS A 293 -15.43 -0.39 -22.38
N THR A 294 -14.59 -0.11 -23.37
CA THR A 294 -14.77 -0.57 -24.75
C THR A 294 -14.17 -1.97 -24.89
N ASP A 295 -14.93 -2.93 -25.41
CA ASP A 295 -14.50 -4.32 -25.60
C ASP A 295 -13.56 -4.47 -26.81
N PHE A 296 -12.52 -3.62 -26.90
CA PHE A 296 -11.51 -3.73 -27.94
C PHE A 296 -10.61 -4.96 -27.71
N PRO A 297 -10.33 -5.75 -28.76
CA PRO A 297 -9.22 -6.70 -28.72
C PRO A 297 -7.93 -5.98 -28.34
N PRO A 298 -7.06 -6.57 -27.50
CA PRO A 298 -5.78 -5.95 -27.10
C PRO A 298 -4.88 -5.58 -28.29
N THR A 299 -5.01 -6.29 -29.40
CA THR A 299 -4.24 -6.12 -30.64
C THR A 299 -4.93 -5.26 -31.68
N ALA A 300 -6.15 -4.77 -31.41
CA ALA A 300 -6.89 -3.98 -32.39
C ALA A 300 -6.23 -2.61 -32.60
N SER A 301 -5.94 -2.30 -33.86
CA SER A 301 -5.82 -0.92 -34.29
C SER A 301 -7.21 -0.31 -34.34
N VAL A 302 -7.36 0.92 -33.82
CA VAL A 302 -8.65 1.63 -33.74
C VAL A 302 -9.28 1.84 -35.12
N MET A 303 -8.52 1.74 -36.22
CA MET A 303 -9.01 1.94 -37.59
C MET A 303 -9.74 0.74 -38.23
N GLY A 304 -9.58 -0.48 -37.72
CA GLY A 304 -10.14 -1.67 -38.38
C GLY A 304 -11.53 -2.08 -37.88
N HIS A 305 -11.89 -1.66 -36.67
CA HIS A 305 -13.08 -2.13 -35.97
C HIS A 305 -13.65 -0.98 -35.12
N PRO A 306 -14.68 -0.25 -35.57
CA PRO A 306 -15.34 0.70 -34.69
C PRO A 306 -15.90 -0.05 -33.48
N ALA A 307 -15.53 0.38 -32.27
CA ALA A 307 -16.17 -0.16 -31.08
C ALA A 307 -17.61 0.35 -31.03
N PRO A 308 -18.61 -0.52 -30.84
CA PRO A 308 -19.97 -0.07 -30.65
C PRO A 308 -20.09 0.68 -29.32
N CYS A 309 -20.87 1.76 -29.33
CA CYS A 309 -21.26 2.44 -28.11
C CYS A 309 -22.06 1.46 -27.25
N GLY A 310 -21.63 1.21 -26.02
CA GLY A 310 -22.30 0.26 -25.13
C GLY A 310 -23.75 0.64 -24.78
N SER A 311 -24.20 1.86 -25.11
CA SER A 311 -25.54 2.36 -24.80
C SER A 311 -26.48 2.24 -26.00
N CYS A 312 -26.09 2.80 -27.15
CA CYS A 312 -26.98 2.92 -28.31
C CYS A 312 -26.58 2.05 -29.50
N GLY A 313 -25.49 1.28 -29.38
CA GLY A 313 -24.96 0.40 -30.43
C GLY A 313 -24.34 1.12 -31.63
N ALA A 314 -24.45 2.45 -31.72
CA ALA A 314 -23.82 3.22 -32.79
C ALA A 314 -22.30 3.12 -32.70
N ASP A 315 -21.63 3.13 -33.84
CA ASP A 315 -20.18 3.19 -33.91
C ASP A 315 -19.68 4.38 -33.09
N LEU A 316 -18.73 4.12 -32.18
CA LEU A 316 -18.00 5.18 -31.51
C LEU A 316 -17.10 5.84 -32.55
N ALA A 317 -17.66 6.84 -33.23
CA ALA A 317 -16.91 7.68 -34.15
C ALA A 317 -15.69 8.26 -33.43
N GLN A 318 -14.56 8.31 -34.13
CA GLN A 318 -13.34 9.01 -33.70
C GLN A 318 -13.51 10.53 -33.62
N SER A 319 -14.73 11.06 -33.47
CA SER A 319 -15.00 12.44 -33.12
C SER A 319 -14.62 12.65 -31.65
N GLN A 320 -13.33 12.63 -31.40
CA GLN A 320 -12.82 12.94 -30.09
C GLN A 320 -13.14 14.40 -29.76
N LEU A 321 -13.31 14.68 -28.48
CA LEU A 321 -13.04 16.00 -27.94
C LEU A 321 -11.55 16.29 -28.15
N VAL A 322 -11.17 16.71 -29.36
CA VAL A 322 -9.86 17.23 -29.67
C VAL A 322 -9.84 18.65 -29.11
N GLN A 323 -9.21 18.82 -27.95
CA GLN A 323 -8.82 20.16 -27.54
C GLN A 323 -7.55 20.51 -28.31
N MET A 324 -7.71 21.25 -29.41
CA MET A 324 -6.59 21.88 -30.10
C MET A 324 -6.02 22.98 -29.19
N ARG A 325 -4.73 22.88 -28.87
CA ARG A 325 -3.97 24.02 -28.33
C ARG A 325 -3.19 24.63 -29.48
N THR A 326 -3.48 25.88 -29.81
CA THR A 326 -2.55 26.68 -30.59
C THR A 326 -1.37 27.03 -29.68
N THR A 327 -0.18 26.51 -29.98
CA THR A 327 1.04 27.04 -29.37
C THR A 327 1.41 28.30 -30.14
N ASP A 328 0.86 29.44 -29.73
CA ASP A 328 1.42 30.73 -30.15
C ASP A 328 2.82 30.84 -29.52
N ARG A 329 3.83 30.88 -30.39
CA ARG A 329 5.23 31.18 -30.06
C ARG A 329 5.52 32.62 -30.43
#